data_AF-A0A533WV64-F1
#
_entry.id   AF-A0A533WV64-F1
#
_cell.length_a   1.000
_cell.length_b   1.000
_cell.length_c   1.000
_cell.angle_alpha   90.00
_cell.angle_beta   90.00
_cell.angle_gamma   90.00
#
_symmetry.space_group_name_H-M   'P 1'
#
loop_
_entity.id
_entity.type
_entity.pdbx_description
1 polymer ?
#
loop_
_entity_poly.entity_id
_entity_poly.type
_entity_poly.pdbx_seq_one_letter_code
_entity_poly.pdbx_strand_id
1 'polypeptide(L)' 'LYKPGDKVTLEGSILSSLGSQITGGITNVKLNVTDNKGNTTAQKDAAVDGSGEFMTSFDLPANAEQGAYTINAI' A
#
# COMPACT_ATOMS: atom_id res chain seq x y z
N LEU A 1 9.63 -10.84 6.43
CA LEU A 1 8.81 -11.09 7.64
C LEU A 1 9.04 -9.91 8.57
N TYR A 2 7.98 -9.25 9.04
CA TYR A 2 8.06 -8.04 9.87
C TYR A 2 7.72 -8.35 11.33
N LYS A 3 8.23 -7.54 12.25
CA LYS A 3 7.93 -7.57 13.68
C LYS A 3 7.07 -6.36 14.07
N PRO A 4 6.27 -6.44 15.15
CA PRO A 4 5.55 -5.29 15.67
C PRO A 4 6.49 -4.10 15.91
N GLY A 5 6.09 -2.90 15.50
CA GLY A 5 6.91 -1.69 15.53
C GLY A 5 7.83 -1.49 14.33
N ASP A 6 7.95 -2.47 13.42
CA ASP A 6 8.75 -2.29 12.20
C ASP A 6 8.12 -1.27 11.26
N LYS A 7 8.98 -0.55 10.54
CA LYS A 7 8.57 0.26 9.39
C LYS A 7 8.43 -0.64 8.16
N VAL A 8 7.24 -0.65 7.56
CA VAL A 8 6.92 -1.40 6.36
C VAL A 8 6.87 -0.45 5.16
N THR A 9 7.64 -0.76 4.12
CA THR A 9 7.60 -0.05 2.83
C THR A 9 6.66 -0.77 1.87
N LEU A 10 5.80 -0.01 1.21
CA LEU A 10 4.84 -0.46 0.22
C LEU A 10 5.19 0.16 -1.13
N GLU A 11 5.42 -0.68 -2.12
CA GLU A 11 5.73 -0.30 -3.50
C GLU A 11 4.73 -0.98 -4.43
N GLY A 12 4.33 -0.28 -5.49
CA GLY A 12 3.44 -0.83 -6.50
C GLY A 12 3.40 0.02 -7.76
N SER A 13 2.76 -0.53 -8.79
CA SER A 13 2.63 0.10 -10.10
C SER A 13 1.20 -0.03 -10.59
N ILE A 14 0.68 1.03 -11.21
CA ILE A 14 -0.60 1.05 -11.88
C ILE A 14 -0.33 0.95 -13.39
N LEU A 15 -0.89 -0.07 -14.03
CA LEU A 15 -0.75 -0.31 -15.46
C LEU A 15 -2.08 -0.08 -16.16
N SER A 16 -2.06 0.60 -17.31
CA SER A 16 -3.24 0.62 -18.17
C SER A 16 -3.42 -0.76 -18.82
N SER A 17 -4.66 -1.11 -19.17
CA SER A 17 -4.99 -2.35 -19.89
C SER A 17 -4.28 -2.47 -21.26
N LEU A 18 -3.69 -1.38 -21.75
CA LEU A 18 -2.93 -1.30 -22.98
C LEU A 18 -1.42 -1.46 -22.77
N GLY A 19 -0.95 -1.71 -21.55
CA GLY A 19 0.47 -1.82 -21.22
C GLY A 19 1.26 -0.50 -21.35
N SER A 20 0.56 0.61 -21.62
CA SER A 20 1.14 1.95 -21.71
C SER A 20 1.15 2.62 -20.34
N GLN A 21 2.10 3.53 -20.16
CA GLN A 21 2.18 4.49 -19.06
C GLN A 21 0.80 5.14 -18.83
N ILE A 22 0.39 5.26 -17.56
CA ILE A 22 -0.86 5.91 -17.16
C ILE A 22 -0.74 7.40 -17.51
N THR A 23 -1.20 7.81 -18.68
CA THR A 23 -1.23 9.23 -19.05
C THR A 23 -2.40 9.92 -18.35
N GLY A 24 -2.10 10.63 -17.26
CA GLY A 24 -2.81 11.85 -16.87
C GLY A 24 -4.05 11.74 -15.98
N GLY A 25 -4.38 10.58 -15.42
CA GLY A 25 -5.59 10.43 -14.60
C GLY A 25 -5.35 10.21 -13.10
N ILE A 26 -4.42 9.32 -12.76
CA ILE A 26 -4.26 8.83 -11.39
C ILE A 26 -3.00 9.46 -10.80
N THR A 27 -3.18 10.34 -9.83
CA THR A 27 -2.08 11.04 -9.14
C THR A 27 -1.89 10.56 -7.70
N ASN A 28 -2.82 9.75 -7.18
CA ASN A 28 -2.79 9.23 -5.83
C ASN A 28 -3.52 7.88 -5.78
N VAL A 29 -3.03 6.98 -4.93
CA VAL A 29 -3.69 5.71 -4.60
C VAL A 29 -3.89 5.61 -3.10
N LYS A 30 -5.03 5.06 -2.67
CA LYS A 30 -5.30 4.79 -1.26
C LYS A 30 -5.01 3.33 -0.96
N LEU A 31 -4.14 3.09 0.01
CA LEU A 31 -3.78 1.77 0.50
C LEU A 31 -4.45 1.54 1.86
N ASN A 32 -5.23 0.46 1.96
CA ASN A 32 -5.81 -0.02 3.21
C ASN A 32 -5.12 -1.32 3.63
N VAL A 33 -4.58 -1.34 4.84
CA VAL A 33 -3.88 -2.51 5.39
C VAL A 33 -4.76 -3.17 6.45
N THR A 34 -5.14 -4.43 6.24
CA THR A 34 -5.95 -5.20 7.18
C THR A 34 -5.17 -6.36 7.78
N ASP A 35 -5.39 -6.63 9.07
CA ASP A 35 -4.83 -7.81 9.74
C ASP A 35 -5.58 -9.11 9.35
N ASN A 36 -5.12 -10.24 9.88
CA ASN A 36 -5.72 -11.56 9.67
C ASN A 36 -7.12 -11.72 10.30
N LYS A 37 -7.58 -10.75 11.10
CA LYS A 37 -8.92 -10.70 11.69
C LYS A 37 -9.85 -9.76 10.93
N GLY A 38 -9.34 -9.07 9.91
CA GLY A 38 -10.10 -8.10 9.10
C GLY A 38 -10.13 -6.69 9.68
N ASN A 39 -9.35 -6.38 10.71
CA ASN A 39 -9.26 -5.02 11.24
C ASN A 39 -8.33 -4.17 10.37
N THR A 40 -8.75 -2.95 10.06
CA THR A 40 -7.84 -1.95 9.44
C THR A 40 -6.79 -1.52 10.45
N THR A 41 -5.51 -1.72 10.10
CA THR A 41 -4.35 -1.37 10.91
C THR A 41 -3.63 -0.12 10.43
N ALA A 42 -3.73 0.18 9.13
CA ALA A 42 -3.22 1.41 8.55
C ALA A 42 -4.01 1.80 7.30
N GLN A 43 -4.11 3.11 7.07
CA GLN A 43 -4.58 3.68 5.81
C GLN A 43 -3.53 4.70 5.35
N LYS A 44 -3.09 4.59 4.09
CA LYS A 44 -2.06 5.46 3.51
C LYS A 44 -2.49 5.97 2.15
N ASP A 45 -2.20 7.23 1.89
CA ASP A 45 -2.22 7.80 0.56
C ASP A 45 -0.79 7.77 -0.01
N ALA A 46 -0.65 7.39 -1.27
CA ALA A 46 0.63 7.35 -1.96
C ALA A 46 0.51 8.09 -3.30
N ALA A 47 1.35 9.11 -3.48
CA ALA A 47 1.45 9.81 -4.74
C ALA A 47 1.92 8.86 -5.83
N VAL A 48 1.24 8.91 -6.97
CA VAL A 48 1.59 8.14 -8.16
C VAL A 48 2.42 9.04 -9.06
N ASP A 49 3.59 8.56 -9.46
CA ASP A 49 4.49 9.30 -10.33
C ASP A 49 4.03 9.27 -11.80
N GLY A 50 4.78 9.95 -12.67
CA GLY A 50 4.46 9.98 -14.10
C GLY A 50 4.51 8.60 -14.77
N SER A 51 5.25 7.63 -14.21
CA SER A 51 5.36 6.24 -14.68
C SER A 51 4.18 5.37 -14.25
N GLY A 52 3.37 5.83 -13.29
CA GLY A 52 2.35 5.00 -12.64
C GLY A 52 2.88 4.23 -11.43
N GLU A 53 4.11 4.49 -10.98
CA GLU A 53 4.69 3.88 -9.78
C GLU A 53 4.31 4.68 -8.54
N PHE A 54 4.19 3.99 -7.41
CA PHE A 54 3.99 4.63 -6.11
C PHE A 54 4.79 3.93 -5.02
N MET A 55 5.19 4.71 -4.02
CA MET A 55 5.84 4.22 -2.83
C MET A 55 5.31 4.96 -1.60
N THR A 56 5.03 4.22 -0.53
CA THR A 56 4.71 4.79 0.78
C THR A 56 5.20 3.88 1.89
N SER A 57 5.08 4.32 3.14
CA SER A 57 5.42 3.48 4.29
C SER A 57 4.45 3.69 5.44
N PHE A 58 4.33 2.67 6.28
CA PHE A 58 3.61 2.74 7.54
C PHE A 58 4.37 2.00 8.62
N ASP A 59 4.18 2.42 9.87
CA ASP A 59 4.71 1.71 11.01
C ASP A 59 3.70 0.63 11.42
N LEU A 60 4.17 -0.61 11.51
CA LEU A 60 3.35 -1.70 11.99
C LEU A 60 3.08 -1.48 13.49
N PRO A 61 1.82 -1.52 13.96
CA PRO A 61 1.53 -1.27 15.37
C PRO A 61 2.36 -2.14 16.31
N ALA A 62 2.80 -1.59 17.45
CA ALA A 62 3.61 -2.33 18.42
C ALA A 62 2.87 -3.54 19.06
N ASN A 63 1.54 -3.55 18.96
CA ASN A 63 0.66 -4.64 19.37
C ASN A 63 0.15 -5.48 18.19
N ALA A 64 0.77 -5.36 17.00
CA ALA A 64 0.40 -6.17 15.84
C ALA A 64 0.51 -7.67 16.17
N GLU A 65 -0.52 -8.42 15.78
CA GLU A 65 -0.55 -9.86 15.98
C GLU A 65 0.18 -10.59 14.85
N GLN A 66 0.70 -11.77 15.16
CA GLN A 66 1.29 -12.63 14.14
C GLN A 66 0.21 -13.11 13.16
N GLY A 67 0.44 -12.90 11.87
CA GLY A 67 -0.49 -13.35 10.84
C GLY A 67 -0.15 -12.79 9.46
N ALA A 68 -0.96 -13.19 8.48
CA ALA A 68 -0.95 -12.58 7.16
C ALA A 68 -1.75 -11.27 7.19
N TYR A 69 -1.16 -10.22 6.66
CA TYR A 69 -1.81 -8.92 6.47
C TYR A 69 -2.14 -8.75 4.99
N THR A 70 -3.23 -8.06 4.69
CA THR A 70 -3.67 -7.80 3.33
C THR A 70 -3.57 -6.31 3.04
N ILE A 71 -3.05 -5.96 1.87
CA ILE A 71 -3.00 -4.58 1.38
C ILE A 71 -3.98 -4.49 0.21
N ASN A 72 -4.95 -3.60 0.32
CA ASN A 72 -5.89 -3.30 -0.75
C ASN A 72 -5.63 -1.89 -1.28
N ALA A 73 -5.46 -1.76 -2.60
CA ALA A 73 -5.32 -0.48 -3.28
C ALA A 73 -6.65 -0.06 -3.90
N ILE A 74 -7.07 1.19 -3.67
CA ILE A 74 -8.38 1.76 -4.06
C ILE A 74 -8.18 3.10 -4.73
#